data_AF-A0A0Q7AWQ3-F1
#
_entry.id   AF-A0A0Q7AWQ3-F1
#
_cell.length_a   1.000
_cell.length_b   1.000
_cell.length_c   1.000
_cell.angle_alpha   90.00
_cell.angle_beta   90.00
_cell.angle_gamma   90.00
#
_symmetry.space_group_name_H-M   'P 1'
#
loop_
_entity.id
_entity.type
_entity.pdbx_description
1 polymer ?
#
loop_
_entity_poly.entity_id
_entity_poly.type
_entity_poly.pdbx_seq_one_letter_code
_entity_poly.pdbx_strand_id
1 'polypeptide(L)' 'MHRTDTVDVVTVIRGELTVVTETGETTLRAGDSVVQMGTMHAWSNRTNETVVAIAIMTGGR' A
#
# COMPACT_ATOMS: atom_id res chain seq x y z
N MET A 1 6.40 -5.62 8.69
CA MET A 1 6.67 -4.22 8.35
C MET A 1 8.04 -4.15 7.69
N HIS A 2 8.20 -3.40 6.61
CA HIS A 2 9.47 -3.24 5.90
C HIS A 2 9.55 -1.87 5.22
N ARG A 3 10.73 -1.55 4.68
CA ARG A 3 10.99 -0.36 3.88
C ARG A 3 11.81 -0.76 2.67
N THR A 4 11.53 -0.11 1.55
CA THR A 4 12.29 -0.18 0.30
C THR A 4 12.85 1.20 -0.02
N ASP A 5 13.99 1.26 -0.70
CA ASP A 5 14.50 2.51 -1.27
C ASP A 5 13.86 2.75 -2.64
N THR A 6 12.54 2.99 -2.61
CA THR A 6 11.70 3.16 -3.79
C THR A 6 10.63 4.22 -3.59
N VAL A 7 10.14 4.76 -4.70
CA VAL A 7 8.83 5.42 -4.77
C VAL A 7 7.85 4.44 -5.39
N ASP A 8 6.83 4.08 -4.61
CA ASP A 8 5.82 3.10 -4.99
C ASP A 8 4.47 3.79 -5.14
N VAL A 9 3.78 3.53 -6.24
CA VAL A 9 2.36 3.87 -6.41
C VAL A 9 1.58 2.57 -6.38
N VAL A 10 0.78 2.38 -5.33
CA VAL A 10 -0.05 1.20 -5.15
C VAL A 10 -1.51 1.57 -5.29
N THR A 11 -2.17 1.02 -6.32
CA THR A 11 -3.58 1.23 -6.60
C THR A 11 -4.36 -0.05 -6.30
N VAL A 12 -5.42 0.05 -5.50
CA VAL A 12 -6.32 -1.09 -5.23
C VAL A 12 -7.30 -1.23 -6.40
N ILE A 13 -7.32 -2.41 -7.02
CA ILE A 13 -8.20 -2.73 -8.14
C ILE A 13 -9.50 -3.40 -7.66
N ARG A 14 -9.40 -4.27 -6.64
CA ARG A 14 -10.55 -4.96 -6.04
C ARG A 14 -10.31 -5.19 -4.55
N GLY A 15 -11.36 -5.06 -3.75
CA GLY A 15 -11.32 -5.25 -2.29
C GLY A 15 -10.91 -3.98 -1.55
N GLU A 16 -10.46 -4.15 -0.31
CA GLU A 16 -9.88 -3.07 0.50
C GLU A 16 -8.60 -3.53 1.18
N LEU A 17 -7.63 -2.62 1.28
CA LEU A 17 -6.30 -2.89 1.84
C LEU A 17 -5.90 -1.78 2.80
N THR A 18 -5.52 -2.14 4.03
CA THR A 18 -4.98 -1.17 4.98
C THR A 18 -3.47 -1.09 4.84
N VAL A 19 -2.96 0.11 4.54
CA VAL A 19 -1.53 0.44 4.73
C VAL A 19 -1.31 0.85 6.18
N VAL A 20 -0.37 0.20 6.83
CA VAL A 20 0.05 0.49 8.22
C VAL A 20 1.43 1.12 8.15
N THR A 21 1.56 2.34 8.66
CA THR A 21 2.81 3.10 8.75
C THR A 21 3.16 3.35 10.21
N GLU A 22 4.34 3.90 10.48
CA GLU A 22 4.75 4.25 11.86
C GLU A 22 3.86 5.35 12.47
N THR A 23 3.22 6.18 11.64
CA THR A 23 2.40 7.32 12.07
C THR A 23 0.91 7.04 12.07
N GLY A 24 0.48 5.87 11.60
CA GLY A 24 -0.94 5.51 11.55
C GLY A 24 -1.29 4.59 10.40
N GLU A 25 -2.60 4.40 10.23
CA GLU A 25 -3.15 3.44 9.29
C GLU A 25 -4.14 4.13 8.34
N THR A 26 -4.22 3.65 7.10
CA THR A 26 -5.20 4.13 6.13
C THR A 26 -5.73 2.95 5.32
N THR A 27 -7.06 2.83 5.22
CA THR A 27 -7.70 1.81 4.40
C THR A 27 -8.01 2.36 3.02
N LEU A 28 -7.43 1.73 2.01
CA LEU A 28 -7.65 1.98 0.59
C LEU A 28 -8.75 1.04 0.09
N ARG A 29 -9.67 1.53 -0.72
CA ARG A 29 -10.71 0.76 -1.42
C ARG A 29 -10.44 0.72 -2.91
N ALA A 30 -11.18 -0.10 -3.64
CA ALA A 30 -11.08 -0.16 -5.09
C ALA A 30 -11.15 1.24 -5.73
N GLY A 31 -10.13 1.58 -6.51
CA GLY A 31 -9.91 2.90 -7.13
C GLY A 31 -8.95 3.80 -6.36
N ASP A 32 -8.75 3.59 -5.06
CA ASP A 32 -7.82 4.38 -4.26
C ASP A 32 -6.37 4.03 -4.60
N SER A 33 -5.51 5.04 -4.50
CA SER A 33 -4.06 4.90 -4.65
C SER A 33 -3.34 5.52 -3.47
N VAL A 34 -2.23 4.90 -3.07
CA VAL A 34 -1.27 5.48 -2.12
C VAL A 34 0.09 5.62 -2.79
N VAL A 35 0.78 6.71 -2.46
CA VAL A 35 2.17 6.94 -2.85
C VAL A 35 3.05 6.74 -1.63
N GLN A 36 3.98 5.80 -1.73
CA GLN A 36 4.89 5.44 -0.65
C GLN A 36 6.31 5.83 -1.04
N MET A 37 6.91 6.74 -0.27
CA MET A 37 8.22 7.34 -0.57
C MET A 37 9.26 6.80 0.41
N GLY A 38 9.57 5.51 0.28
CA GLY A 38 10.52 4.82 1.15
C GLY A 38 10.18 4.91 2.64
N THR A 39 8.90 4.86 3.01
CA THR A 39 8.47 4.81 4.42
C THR A 39 8.37 3.37 4.92
N MET A 40 8.57 3.18 6.23
CA MET A 40 8.29 1.88 6.87
C MET A 40 6.79 1.60 6.79
N HIS A 41 6.44 0.44 6.24
CA HIS A 41 5.05 0.09 6.01
C HIS A 41 4.77 -1.42 6.11
N ALA A 42 3.49 -1.75 6.28
CA ALA A 42 2.95 -3.09 6.13
C ALA A 42 1.58 -3.02 5.46
N TRP A 43 1.17 -4.14 4.85
CA TRP A 43 -0.14 -4.28 4.24
C TRP A 43 -0.97 -5.26 5.06
N SER A 44 -2.21 -4.89 5.36
CA SER A 44 -3.15 -5.72 6.12
C SER A 44 -4.46 -5.81 5.36
N ASN A 45 -4.83 -7.03 4.94
CA ASN A 45 -6.19 -7.34 4.54
C ASN A 45 -6.97 -7.76 5.78
N ARG A 46 -7.95 -6.94 6.19
CA ARG A 46 -8.78 -7.16 7.40
C ARG A 46 -10.15 -7.76 7.07
N THR A 47 -10.30 -8.23 5.83
CA THR A 47 -11.53 -8.84 5.33
C THR A 47 -11.30 -10.31 5.02
N ASN A 48 -12.39 -11.03 4.73
CA ASN A 48 -12.34 -12.41 4.25
C ASN A 48 -12.30 -12.49 2.71
N GLU A 49 -12.19 -11.36 2.03
CA GLU A 49 -12.19 -11.28 0.57
C GLU A 49 -10.77 -11.14 0.02
N THR A 50 -10.54 -11.63 -1.20
CA THR A 50 -9.25 -11.41 -1.88
C THR A 50 -9.13 -9.97 -2.35
N VAL A 51 -7.99 -9.36 -2.06
CA VAL A 51 -7.60 -8.03 -2.55
C VAL A 51 -6.72 -8.17 -3.79
N VAL A 52 -6.98 -7.34 -4.80
CA VAL A 52 -6.12 -7.20 -5.98
C VAL A 52 -5.61 -5.77 -6.02
N ALA A 53 -4.29 -5.60 -6.12
CA ALA A 53 -3.65 -4.29 -6.24
C ALA A 53 -2.56 -4.34 -7.32
N ILE A 54 -2.32 -3.20 -7.96
CA ILE A 54 -1.18 -2.98 -8.85
C ILE A 54 -0.19 -2.10 -8.11
N ALA A 55 1.08 -2.51 -8.09
CA ALA A 55 2.19 -1.71 -7.57
C ALA A 55 3.13 -1.36 -8.72
N ILE A 56 3.34 -0.06 -8.95
CA ILE A 56 4.39 0.45 -9.82
C ILE A 56 5.48 1.01 -8.91
N MET A 57 6.68 0.45 -9.02
CA MET A 57 7.80 0.79 -8.15
C MET A 57 8.97 1.32 -8.98
N THR A 58 9.60 2.38 -8.51
CA THR A 58 10.82 2.95 -9.10
C THR A 58 11.85 3.18 -8.02
N GLY A 59 13.15 3.09 -8.36
CA GLY A 59 14.23 3.32 -7.40
C GLY A 59 14.14 4.73 -6.76
N GLY A 60 14.41 4.79 -5.47
CA GLY A 60 14.56 6.03 -4.71
C GLY A 60 15.84 6.79 -5.08
N ARG A 61 15.97 8.00 -4.54
CA ARG A 61 17.17 8.85 -4.67
C ARG A 61 17.78 9.12 -3.30
#